data_AF-A0AAD5CUG6-F1
#
_entry.id   AF-A0AAD5CUG6-F1
#
_cell.length_a   1.000
_cell.length_b   1.000
_cell.length_c   1.000
_cell.angle_alpha   90.00
_cell.angle_beta   90.00
_cell.angle_gamma   90.00
#
_symmetry.space_group_name_H-M   'P 1'
#
loop_
_entity.id
_entity.type
_entity.pdbx_description
1 polymer ?
#
loop_
_entity_poly.entity_id
_entity_poly.type
_entity_poly.pdbx_seq_one_letter_code
_entity_poly.pdbx_strand_id
1 'polypeptide(L)'
;MDWYVGPTLMEALDRISPFANSSDPLRLPIKKVTKKASEDMEMTLTTGRVHLGTLERGVKITFQNSVTAECDSVSVSEKKGTGGWTSTVEHIYHN
;
A
#
# COMPACT_ATOMS: atom_id res chain seq x y z
N MET A 1 -7.77 38.74 -13.02
CA MET A 1 -7.28 38.50 -11.63
C MET A 1 -5.92 39.15 -11.57
N ASP A 2 -5.91 40.47 -11.57
CA ASP A 2 -4.71 41.21 -12.00
C ASP A 2 -3.74 41.44 -10.82
N TRP A 3 -4.19 41.07 -9.63
CA TRP A 3 -3.43 41.10 -8.37
C TRP A 3 -2.70 39.79 -8.06
N TYR A 4 -3.03 38.67 -8.73
CA TYR A 4 -2.42 37.37 -8.47
C TYR A 4 -1.47 36.98 -9.60
N VAL A 5 -0.17 37.03 -9.32
CA VAL A 5 0.91 36.62 -10.22
C VAL A 5 1.57 35.36 -9.66
N GLY A 6 0.77 34.31 -9.52
CA GLY A 6 1.22 33.02 -9.01
C GLY A 6 0.87 31.88 -9.97
N PRO A 7 1.47 30.69 -9.76
CA PRO A 7 1.12 29.52 -10.54
C PRO A 7 -0.34 29.15 -10.34
N THR A 8 -0.94 28.59 -11.38
CA THR A 8 -2.24 27.93 -11.30
C THR A 8 -2.15 26.72 -10.37
N LEU A 9 -3.31 26.24 -9.88
CA LEU A 9 -3.35 25.06 -9.01
C LEU A 9 -2.67 23.84 -9.66
N MET A 10 -2.84 23.66 -10.97
CA MET A 10 -2.23 22.55 -11.70
C MET A 10 -0.71 22.67 -11.72
N GLU A 11 -0.18 23.84 -12.05
CA GLU A 11 1.26 24.10 -12.04
C GLU A 11 1.87 23.97 -10.63
N ALA A 12 1.11 24.30 -9.58
CA ALA A 12 1.54 24.11 -8.20
C ALA A 12 1.61 22.63 -7.82
N LEU A 13 0.65 21.80 -8.29
CA LEU A 13 0.66 20.36 -8.08
C LEU A 13 1.80 19.68 -8.83
N ASP A 14 2.05 20.05 -10.09
CA ASP A 14 3.13 19.49 -10.91
C ASP A 14 4.52 19.82 -10.34
N ARG A 15 4.65 20.92 -9.58
CA ARG A 15 5.90 21.30 -8.89
C ARG A 15 6.20 20.47 -7.64
N ILE A 16 5.24 19.69 -7.12
CA ILE A 16 5.45 18.86 -5.94
C ILE A 16 6.31 17.66 -6.34
N SER A 17 7.56 17.61 -5.87
CA SER A 17 8.41 16.44 -6.05
C SER A 17 7.88 15.26 -5.22
N PRO A 18 7.80 14.04 -5.79
CA PRO A 18 7.43 12.87 -5.01
C PRO A 18 8.48 12.58 -3.94
N PHE A 19 8.03 12.08 -2.78
CA PHE A 19 8.95 11.59 -1.74
C PHE A 19 9.78 10.43 -2.28
N ALA A 20 11.08 10.42 -1.98
CA ALA A 20 11.99 9.38 -2.45
C ALA A 20 11.60 8.01 -1.90
N ASN A 21 11.74 6.98 -2.74
CA ASN A 21 11.64 5.59 -2.33
C ASN A 21 12.85 5.27 -1.44
N SER A 22 12.65 5.13 -0.14
CA SER A 22 13.72 4.83 0.81
C SER A 22 14.14 3.35 0.72
N SER A 23 15.43 3.05 0.83
CA SER A 23 15.93 1.66 1.01
C SER A 23 15.75 1.14 2.45
N ASP A 24 14.98 1.85 3.27
CA ASP A 24 14.66 1.47 4.63
C ASP A 24 13.83 0.17 4.69
N PRO A 25 13.87 -0.57 5.80
CA PRO A 25 13.15 -1.82 5.93
C PRO A 25 11.64 -1.64 5.75
N LEU A 26 10.99 -2.67 5.19
CA LEU A 26 9.55 -2.65 4.91
C LEU A 26 8.73 -2.27 6.14
N ARG A 27 7.87 -1.25 5.98
CA ARG A 27 6.86 -0.85 6.97
C ARG A 27 5.51 -0.66 6.27
N LEU A 28 4.57 -1.55 6.59
CA LEU A 28 3.20 -1.50 6.11
C LEU A 28 2.24 -1.50 7.30
N PRO A 29 1.78 -0.31 7.75
CA PRO A 29 0.70 -0.24 8.72
C PRO A 29 -0.60 -0.80 8.12
N ILE A 30 -1.16 -1.81 8.79
CA ILE A 30 -2.40 -2.46 8.36
C ILE A 30 -3.58 -1.56 8.71
N LYS A 31 -4.33 -1.14 7.69
CA LYS A 31 -5.58 -0.37 7.87
C LYS A 31 -6.80 -1.26 7.99
N LYS A 32 -6.83 -2.37 7.24
CA LYS A 32 -7.98 -3.28 7.20
C LYS A 32 -7.51 -4.71 6.92
N VAL A 33 -8.14 -5.67 7.58
CA VAL A 33 -8.00 -7.10 7.31
C VAL A 33 -9.34 -7.60 6.77
N THR A 34 -9.32 -8.31 5.64
CA THR A 34 -10.52 -8.88 5.00
C THR A 34 -10.25 -10.32 4.62
N LYS A 35 -11.22 -11.21 4.81
CA LYS A 35 -11.13 -12.58 4.30
C LYS A 35 -11.76 -12.63 2.91
N LYS A 36 -11.06 -13.27 1.97
CA LYS A 36 -11.61 -13.62 0.67
C LYS A 36 -11.77 -15.14 0.66
N ALA A 37 -13.03 -15.58 0.63
CA ALA A 37 -13.36 -16.97 0.42
C ALA A 37 -13.62 -17.16 -1.08
N SER A 38 -12.80 -17.98 -1.72
CA SER A 38 -13.11 -18.61 -3.01
C SER A 38 -13.45 -20.08 -2.77
N GLU A 39 -14.10 -20.72 -3.74
CA GLU A 39 -14.64 -22.08 -3.63
C GLU A 39 -13.59 -23.11 -3.11
N ASP A 40 -12.32 -22.92 -3.46
CA ASP A 40 -11.22 -23.82 -3.09
C ASP A 40 -10.19 -23.24 -2.09
N MET A 41 -10.33 -21.97 -1.67
CA MET A 41 -9.28 -21.33 -0.86
C MET A 41 -9.78 -20.16 0.01
N GLU A 42 -9.39 -20.16 1.28
CA GLU A 42 -9.54 -19.02 2.18
C GLU A 42 -8.23 -18.22 2.24
N MET A 43 -8.25 -16.99 1.74
CA MET A 43 -7.10 -16.07 1.82
C MET A 43 -7.40 -14.90 2.73
N THR A 44 -6.39 -14.45 3.47
CA THR A 44 -6.48 -13.24 4.27
C THR A 44 -5.80 -12.09 3.54
N LEU A 45 -6.59 -11.07 3.25
CA LEU A 45 -6.16 -9.85 2.59
C LEU A 45 -5.89 -8.78 3.65
N THR A 46 -4.70 -8.20 3.58
CA THR A 46 -4.36 -7.03 4.40
C THR A 46 -4.21 -5.81 3.51
N THR A 47 -4.84 -4.70 3.88
CA THR A 47 -4.74 -3.45 3.12
C THR A 47 -4.02 -2.41 3.98
N GLY A 48 -3.06 -1.72 3.39
CA GLY A 48 -2.26 -0.69 4.04
C GLY A 48 -1.68 0.30 3.05
N ARG A 49 -0.88 1.24 3.57
CA ARG A 49 0.00 2.08 2.74
C ARG A 49 1.42 1.68 3.07
N VAL A 50 2.21 1.35 2.05
CA VAL A 50 3.66 1.18 2.23
C VAL A 50 4.24 2.54 2.63
N HIS A 51 4.91 2.60 3.78
CA HIS A 51 5.59 3.81 4.24
C HIS A 51 7.08 3.79 3.90
N LEU A 52 7.71 2.62 4.03
CA LEU A 52 9.13 2.41 3.78
C LEU A 52 9.32 1.03 3.15
N GLY A 53 10.39 0.88 2.35
CA GLY A 53 10.81 -0.37 1.73
C GLY A 53 9.96 -0.81 0.53
N THR A 54 10.33 -1.97 -0.01
CA THR A 54 9.68 -2.60 -1.16
C THR A 54 8.97 -3.87 -0.74
N LEU A 55 7.83 -4.15 -1.37
CA LEU A 55 7.05 -5.36 -1.16
C LEU A 55 6.87 -6.09 -2.49
N GLU A 56 7.27 -7.36 -2.52
CA GLU A 56 7.22 -8.22 -3.70
C GLU A 56 6.57 -9.57 -3.36
N ARG A 57 6.09 -10.27 -4.39
CA ARG A 57 5.56 -11.63 -4.28
C ARG A 57 6.66 -12.60 -3.79
N GLY A 58 6.28 -13.56 -2.96
CA GLY A 58 7.17 -14.60 -2.41
C GLY A 58 7.99 -14.15 -1.20
N VAL A 59 7.87 -12.90 -0.76
CA VAL A 59 8.56 -12.42 0.43
C VAL A 59 7.83 -12.93 1.69
N LYS A 60 8.61 -13.41 2.66
CA LYS A 60 8.12 -13.75 3.99
C LYS A 60 7.92 -12.48 4.82
N ILE A 61 6.69 -12.23 5.24
CA ILE A 61 6.33 -11.04 6.02
C ILE A 61 6.12 -11.46 7.45
N THR A 62 6.68 -10.67 8.36
CA THR A 62 6.52 -10.86 9.80
C THR A 62 5.64 -9.73 10.34
N PHE A 63 4.50 -10.10 10.88
CA PHE A 63 3.64 -9.18 11.61
C PHE A 63 4.24 -8.91 13.00
N GLN A 64 3.93 -7.76 13.60
CA GLN A 64 4.46 -7.39 14.92
C GLN A 64 4.09 -8.39 16.03
N ASN A 65 3.05 -9.20 15.85
CA ASN A 65 2.65 -10.28 16.75
C ASN A 65 3.45 -11.58 16.57
N SER A 66 4.61 -11.54 15.89
CA SER A 66 5.47 -12.69 15.60
C SER A 66 4.85 -13.75 14.68
N VAL A 67 3.72 -13.46 14.05
CA VAL A 67 3.12 -14.32 13.03
C VAL A 67 3.82 -14.06 11.71
N THR A 68 4.26 -15.12 11.04
CA THR A 68 4.86 -15.03 9.70
C THR A 68 3.89 -15.54 8.64
N ALA A 69 3.82 -14.87 7.51
CA ALA A 69 3.03 -15.31 6.35
C ALA A 69 3.81 -15.10 5.05
N GLU A 70 3.45 -15.84 4.02
CA GLU A 70 4.01 -15.68 2.68
C GLU A 70 3.11 -14.78 1.82
N CYS A 71 3.72 -13.88 1.06
CA CYS A 71 3.02 -13.03 0.11
C CYS A 71 2.77 -13.75 -1.20
N ASP A 72 1.52 -14.11 -1.48
CA ASP A 72 1.19 -14.70 -2.79
C ASP A 72 0.92 -13.63 -3.84
N SER A 73 0.29 -12.51 -3.49
CA SER A 73 0.02 -11.45 -4.48
C SER A 73 0.01 -10.05 -3.86
N VAL A 74 0.42 -9.06 -4.66
CA VAL A 74 0.40 -7.64 -4.29
C VAL A 74 -0.41 -6.90 -5.33
N SER A 75 -1.42 -6.15 -4.90
CA SER A 75 -2.24 -5.30 -5.76
C SER A 75 -2.25 -3.87 -5.26
N VAL A 76 -2.04 -2.91 -6.17
CA VAL A 76 -2.18 -1.49 -5.87
C VAL A 76 -3.49 -1.03 -6.47
N SER A 77 -4.40 -0.58 -5.61
CA SER A 77 -5.68 -0.03 -6.04
C SER A 77 -5.87 1.38 -5.49
N GLU A 78 -6.38 2.25 -6.33
CA GLU A 78 -6.85 3.55 -5.92
C GLU A 78 -8.26 3.39 -5.34
N LYS A 79 -8.42 3.73 -4.06
CA LYS A 79 -9.74 3.70 -3.43
C LYS A 79 -10.51 4.95 -3.83
N LYS A 80 -11.55 4.80 -4.65
CA LYS A 80 -12.47 5.89 -5.03
C LYS A 80 -12.93 6.65 -3.78
N GLY A 81 -12.56 7.93 -3.69
CA GLY A 81 -13.04 8.85 -2.65
C GLY A 81 -12.05 9.25 -1.53
N THR A 82 -10.81 8.72 -1.50
CA THR A 82 -9.82 9.14 -0.48
C THR A 82 -8.52 9.75 -1.03
N GLY A 83 -8.38 9.90 -2.35
CA GLY A 83 -7.23 10.56 -2.99
C GLY A 83 -5.86 9.93 -2.65
N GLY A 84 -5.86 8.70 -2.12
CA GLY A 84 -4.68 8.02 -1.62
C GLY A 84 -4.56 6.62 -2.20
N TRP A 85 -3.36 6.28 -2.65
CA TRP A 85 -3.01 4.94 -3.10
C TRP A 85 -3.03 3.95 -1.93
N THR A 86 -3.75 2.85 -2.09
CA THR A 86 -3.79 1.76 -1.12
C THR A 86 -3.16 0.51 -1.71
N SER A 87 -2.18 -0.03 -1.00
CA SER A 87 -1.56 -1.31 -1.31
C SER A 87 -2.37 -2.39 -0.60
N THR A 88 -2.90 -3.33 -1.35
CA THR A 88 -3.55 -4.53 -0.83
C THR A 88 -2.62 -5.70 -1.05
N VAL A 89 -2.43 -6.49 0.00
CA VAL A 89 -1.53 -7.62 0.01
C VAL A 89 -2.31 -8.86 0.37
N GLU A 90 -2.20 -9.87 -0.48
CA GLU A 90 -2.85 -11.16 -0.32
C GLU A 90 -1.83 -12.14 0.26
N HIS A 91 -2.15 -12.70 1.43
CA HIS A 91 -1.29 -13.66 2.11
C HIS A 91 -2.01 -14.98 2.33
N ILE A 92 -1.27 -16.05 2.14
CA ILE A 92 -1.71 -17.40 2.49
C ILE A 92 -1.08 -17.73 3.84
N TYR A 93 -1.93 -18.01 4.82
CA TYR A 93 -1.49 -18.56 6.09
C TYR A 93 -1.10 -20.03 5.87
N HIS A 94 0.18 -20.34 6.02
CA HIS A 94 0.62 -21.72 6.27
C HIS A 94 1.00 -21.80 7.74
N ASN A 95 0.34 -22.72 8.46
CA ASN A 95 0.58 -23.00 9.87
C ASN A 95 1.86 -23.83 10.04
#